data_AF-A0A1R1LTB0-F1
#
_entry.id   AF-A0A1R1LTB0-F1
#
_cell.length_a   1.000
_cell.length_b   1.000
_cell.length_c   1.000
_cell.angle_alpha   90.00
_cell.angle_beta   90.00
_cell.angle_gamma   90.00
#
_symmetry.space_group_name_H-M   'P 1'
#
loop_
_entity.id
_entity.type
_entity.pdbx_description
1 polymer ?
#
loop_
_entity_poly.entity_id
_entity_poly.type
_entity_poly.pdbx_seq_one_letter_code
_entity_poly.pdbx_strand_id
1 'polypeptide(L)'
;MNDIDKALSNEVLNRWSNPHPDFASGNDPRSTESSLLGLFYGSLDRAAAYNWLNGGRTLIDKTFLRILWATESLEPTGLSFDEMASRVDYYVRQELAPLWDELDELNHEQRHQLAPQLVEKAATGLFGSQYNESAASRLLFFLCPQLPVFPFSHGHLQVLQALHPDTRISDYADYHIACRQLLGRNMPKIYPQLPQSHSPCNNERTAVNQILSQSDWWPRRVLSQQLKEQGDSMSLDTTAFGLRGSSQAA
;
A
#
# COMPACT_ATOMS: atom_id res chain seq x y z
N MET A 1 -12.54 -0.26 26.15
CA MET A 1 -12.45 0.10 24.72
C MET A 1 -10.99 0.47 24.52
N ASN A 2 -10.18 -0.45 24.00
CA ASN A 2 -8.76 -0.17 23.77
C ASN A 2 -8.68 0.57 22.44
N ASP A 3 -8.84 1.89 22.52
CA ASP A 3 -8.65 2.77 21.37
C ASP A 3 -7.20 2.61 20.88
N ILE A 4 -7.02 2.57 19.56
CA ILE A 4 -5.71 2.60 18.91
C ILE A 4 -5.16 4.04 19.07
N ASP A 5 -4.81 4.40 20.30
CA ASP A 5 -4.39 5.74 20.72
C ASP A 5 -2.86 5.80 20.91
N LYS A 6 -2.12 4.90 20.24
CA LYS A 6 -0.65 4.91 20.29
C LYS A 6 -0.11 6.03 19.41
N ALA A 7 0.83 6.80 19.97
CA ALA A 7 1.65 7.76 19.25
C ALA A 7 2.27 7.13 17.99
N LEU A 8 2.56 7.96 16.98
CA LEU A 8 3.18 7.54 15.72
C LEU A 8 4.37 6.62 16.00
N SER A 9 4.29 5.40 15.47
CA SER A 9 5.35 4.43 15.66
C SER A 9 6.63 4.88 14.96
N ASN A 10 7.74 4.85 15.70
CA ASN A 10 9.08 5.08 15.16
C ASN A 10 9.38 4.15 13.97
N GLU A 11 8.74 2.98 13.90
CA GLU A 11 8.89 2.03 12.81
C GLU A 11 8.37 2.57 11.47
N VAL A 12 7.21 3.26 11.45
CA VAL A 12 6.67 3.83 10.20
C VAL A 12 7.57 4.94 9.69
N LEU A 13 8.02 5.83 10.59
CA LEU A 13 8.97 6.88 10.24
C LEU A 13 10.31 6.31 9.76
N ASN A 14 10.77 5.24 10.40
CA ASN A 14 11.98 4.56 9.99
C ASN A 14 11.85 3.97 8.57
N ARG A 15 10.78 3.23 8.28
CA ARG A 15 10.51 2.67 6.95
C ARG A 15 10.29 3.74 5.87
N TRP A 16 9.75 4.89 6.26
CA TRP A 16 9.55 6.02 5.36
C TRP A 16 10.89 6.60 4.84
N SER A 17 11.87 6.72 5.73
CA SER A 17 13.11 7.46 5.47
C SER A 17 14.35 6.59 5.23
N ASN A 18 14.36 5.36 5.72
CA ASN A 18 15.53 4.48 5.69
C ASN A 18 15.29 3.26 4.79
N PRO A 19 16.33 2.81 4.06
CA PRO A 19 16.25 1.58 3.27
C PRO A 19 15.81 0.39 4.11
N HIS A 20 15.05 -0.52 3.52
CA HIS A 20 14.59 -1.71 4.20
C HIS A 20 15.77 -2.64 4.49
N PRO A 21 16.00 -3.04 5.77
CA PRO A 21 17.19 -3.78 6.17
C PRO A 21 17.36 -5.11 5.42
N ASP A 22 16.23 -5.79 5.15
CA ASP A 22 16.24 -7.10 4.49
C ASP A 22 16.36 -7.05 2.97
N PHE A 23 16.38 -5.85 2.36
CA PHE A 23 16.51 -5.71 0.92
C PHE A 23 17.89 -5.16 0.54
N ALA A 24 18.63 -5.90 -0.30
CA ALA A 24 19.97 -5.53 -0.77
C ALA A 24 20.91 -5.06 0.36
N SER A 25 20.88 -5.79 1.48
CA SER A 25 21.66 -5.52 2.69
C SER A 25 21.39 -4.17 3.35
N GLY A 26 20.18 -3.61 3.18
CA GLY A 26 19.78 -2.36 3.83
C GLY A 26 20.38 -1.10 3.24
N ASN A 27 20.88 -1.16 2.00
CA ASN A 27 21.56 -0.03 1.37
C ASN A 27 20.87 0.49 0.11
N ASP A 28 19.83 -0.19 -0.40
CA ASP A 28 19.14 0.27 -1.60
C ASP A 28 18.11 1.37 -1.26
N PRO A 29 18.36 2.64 -1.62
CA PRO A 29 17.47 3.74 -1.27
C PRO A 29 16.09 3.64 -1.93
N ARG A 30 15.91 2.78 -2.93
CA ARG A 30 14.61 2.53 -3.56
C ARG A 30 13.66 1.73 -2.66
N SER A 31 14.19 1.12 -1.61
CA SER A 31 13.43 0.31 -0.65
C SER A 31 12.82 1.10 0.52
N THR A 32 12.99 2.42 0.54
CA THR A 32 12.21 3.28 1.45
C THR A 32 10.77 3.40 0.95
N GLU A 33 9.80 3.61 1.85
CA GLU A 33 8.40 3.79 1.41
C GLU A 33 8.20 5.09 0.62
N SER A 34 8.97 6.14 0.94
CA SER A 34 8.96 7.38 0.17
C SER A 34 9.43 7.18 -1.27
N SER A 35 10.49 6.38 -1.47
CA SER A 35 10.97 6.02 -2.80
C SER A 35 10.00 5.09 -3.51
N LEU A 36 9.44 4.08 -2.83
CA LEU A 36 8.44 3.19 -3.42
C LEU A 36 7.23 3.97 -3.91
N LEU A 37 6.71 4.91 -3.13
CA LEU A 37 5.60 5.75 -3.57
C LEU A 37 5.98 6.57 -4.83
N GLY A 38 7.18 7.15 -4.87
CA GLY A 38 7.69 7.85 -6.05
C GLY A 38 7.87 6.95 -7.27
N LEU A 39 8.35 5.72 -7.09
CA LEU A 39 8.58 4.76 -8.17
C LEU A 39 7.29 4.20 -8.75
N PHE A 40 6.26 3.99 -7.94
CA PHE A 40 4.98 3.43 -8.37
C PHE A 40 4.06 4.53 -8.90
N TYR A 41 3.60 5.44 -8.03
CA TYR A 41 2.72 6.53 -8.42
C TYR A 41 3.40 7.45 -9.44
N GLY A 42 4.64 7.88 -9.19
CA GLY A 42 5.35 8.79 -10.09
C GLY A 42 5.60 8.21 -11.48
N SER A 43 5.66 6.88 -11.63
CA SER A 43 5.71 6.23 -12.94
C SER A 43 4.36 6.32 -13.67
N LEU A 44 3.25 6.15 -12.96
CA LEU A 44 1.91 6.28 -13.55
C LEU A 44 1.57 7.74 -13.88
N ASP A 45 1.86 8.67 -12.98
CA ASP A 45 1.68 10.10 -13.15
C ASP A 45 2.43 10.61 -14.39
N ARG A 46 3.69 10.21 -14.55
CA ARG A 46 4.47 10.50 -15.75
C ARG A 46 3.85 9.86 -16.99
N ALA A 47 3.43 8.59 -16.90
CA ALA A 47 2.84 7.91 -18.05
C ALA A 47 1.55 8.60 -18.51
N ALA A 48 0.68 9.00 -17.60
CA ALA A 48 -0.53 9.75 -17.89
C ALA A 48 -0.20 11.05 -18.64
N ALA A 49 0.80 11.81 -18.18
CA ALA A 49 1.28 13.03 -18.84
C ALA A 49 1.83 12.81 -20.27
N TYR A 50 2.18 11.57 -20.63
CA TYR A 50 2.67 11.18 -21.95
C TYR A 50 1.75 10.18 -22.67
N ASN A 51 0.43 10.28 -22.47
CA ASN A 51 -0.59 9.44 -23.13
C ASN A 51 -0.35 7.93 -22.95
N TRP A 52 0.13 7.53 -21.78
CA TRP A 52 0.41 6.14 -21.41
C TRP A 52 1.48 5.46 -22.28
N LEU A 53 2.28 6.24 -23.02
CA LEU A 53 3.40 5.72 -23.82
C LEU A 53 4.63 5.55 -22.94
N ASN A 54 5.27 4.38 -23.01
CA ASN A 54 6.48 4.08 -22.23
C ASN A 54 7.57 3.36 -23.05
N GLY A 55 7.72 3.71 -24.32
CA GLY A 55 8.85 3.26 -25.16
C GLY A 55 9.05 1.74 -25.22
N GLY A 56 7.98 0.94 -25.11
CA GLY A 56 8.04 -0.52 -25.11
C GLY A 56 8.47 -1.15 -23.78
N ARG A 57 8.61 -0.38 -22.70
CA ARG A 57 8.90 -0.86 -21.34
C ARG A 57 7.61 -0.93 -20.52
N THR A 58 7.58 -1.82 -19.52
CA THR A 58 6.50 -1.86 -18.54
C THR A 58 6.51 -0.58 -17.70
N LEU A 59 5.32 -0.06 -17.38
CA LEU A 59 5.14 1.13 -16.55
C LEU A 59 5.73 0.94 -15.15
N ILE A 60 5.59 -0.27 -14.61
CA ILE A 60 6.19 -0.69 -13.35
C ILE A 60 7.20 -1.79 -13.67
N ASP A 61 8.46 -1.55 -13.33
CA ASP A 61 9.54 -2.52 -13.57
C ASP A 61 9.49 -3.67 -12.55
N LYS A 62 9.92 -4.86 -12.98
CA LYS A 62 10.04 -6.05 -12.12
C LYS A 62 10.87 -5.82 -10.86
N THR A 63 11.87 -4.94 -10.93
CA THR A 63 12.71 -4.58 -9.79
C THR A 63 11.89 -3.85 -8.73
N PHE A 64 10.98 -2.97 -9.13
CA PHE A 64 10.12 -2.24 -8.21
C PHE A 64 9.14 -3.18 -7.53
N LEU A 65 8.55 -4.11 -8.29
CA LEU A 65 7.71 -5.17 -7.73
C LEU A 65 8.48 -6.05 -6.75
N ARG A 66 9.72 -6.44 -7.06
CA ARG A 66 10.56 -7.21 -6.15
C ARG A 66 10.86 -6.46 -4.85
N ILE A 67 11.13 -5.15 -4.93
CA ILE A 67 11.32 -4.31 -3.74
C ILE A 67 10.03 -4.28 -2.93
N LEU A 68 8.89 -4.00 -3.55
CA LEU A 68 7.59 -3.96 -2.86
C LEU A 68 7.30 -5.29 -2.15
N TRP A 69 7.45 -6.42 -2.85
CA TRP A 69 7.23 -7.75 -2.26
C TRP A 69 8.12 -8.03 -1.06
N ALA A 70 9.41 -7.65 -1.14
CA ALA A 70 10.34 -7.87 -0.03
C ALA A 70 10.05 -6.96 1.16
N THR A 71 9.80 -5.67 0.91
CA THR A 71 9.60 -4.66 1.97
C THR A 71 8.24 -4.76 2.66
N GLU A 72 7.24 -5.29 1.95
CA GLU A 72 5.91 -5.55 2.49
C GLU A 72 5.69 -7.01 2.86
N SER A 73 6.75 -7.84 2.83
CA SER A 73 6.67 -9.24 3.24
C SER A 73 5.55 -10.01 2.50
N LEU A 74 5.36 -9.76 1.21
CA LEU A 74 4.25 -10.38 0.47
C LEU A 74 4.57 -11.83 0.10
N GLU A 75 3.58 -12.69 0.26
CA GLU A 75 3.67 -14.10 -0.14
C GLU A 75 3.94 -14.26 -1.64
N PRO A 76 4.67 -15.31 -2.06
CA PRO A 76 4.93 -15.57 -3.47
C PRO A 76 3.62 -15.93 -4.16
N THR A 77 3.38 -15.35 -5.34
CA THR A 77 2.14 -15.59 -6.11
C THR A 77 2.26 -16.74 -7.11
N GLY A 78 3.40 -17.44 -7.13
CA GLY A 78 3.74 -18.44 -8.15
C GLY A 78 4.09 -17.86 -9.53
N LEU A 79 4.05 -16.53 -9.70
CA LEU A 79 4.45 -15.85 -10.93
C LEU A 79 5.89 -15.33 -10.82
N SER A 80 6.59 -15.26 -11.95
CA SER A 80 7.83 -14.50 -12.03
C SER A 80 7.56 -12.99 -11.97
N PHE A 81 8.52 -12.18 -11.48
CA PHE A 81 8.35 -10.72 -11.46
C PHE A 81 8.30 -10.10 -12.87
N ASP A 82 8.91 -10.73 -13.88
CA ASP A 82 8.78 -10.32 -15.29
C ASP A 82 7.33 -10.48 -15.78
N GLU A 83 6.71 -11.62 -15.45
CA GLU A 83 5.31 -11.87 -15.78
C GLU A 83 4.38 -10.94 -14.99
N MET A 84 4.64 -10.75 -13.71
CA MET A 84 3.87 -9.83 -12.86
C MET A 84 3.96 -8.39 -13.37
N ALA A 85 5.13 -7.91 -13.78
CA ALA A 85 5.29 -6.58 -14.38
C ALA A 85 4.44 -6.42 -15.65
N SER A 86 4.40 -7.46 -16.50
CA SER A 86 3.58 -7.46 -17.72
C SER A 86 2.09 -7.44 -17.40
N ARG A 87 1.64 -8.20 -16.41
CA ARG A 87 0.24 -8.22 -15.95
C ARG A 87 -0.17 -6.90 -15.31
N VAL A 88 0.70 -6.30 -14.50
CA VAL A 88 0.48 -4.97 -13.92
C VAL A 88 0.39 -3.92 -15.03
N ASP A 89 1.27 -3.95 -16.03
CA ASP A 89 1.19 -3.03 -17.17
C ASP A 89 -0.15 -3.15 -17.91
N TYR A 90 -0.59 -4.39 -18.18
CA TYR A 90 -1.90 -4.65 -18.78
C TYR A 90 -3.04 -4.13 -17.91
N TYR A 91 -3.06 -4.44 -16.61
CA TYR A 91 -4.08 -3.97 -15.68
C TYR A 91 -4.13 -2.45 -15.60
N VAL A 92 -2.97 -1.78 -15.49
CA VAL A 92 -2.89 -0.32 -15.49
C VAL A 92 -3.54 0.24 -16.75
N ARG A 93 -3.21 -0.30 -17.94
CA ARG A 93 -3.75 0.19 -19.21
C ARG A 93 -5.25 -0.05 -19.38
N GLN A 94 -5.78 -1.16 -18.86
CA GLN A 94 -7.19 -1.52 -19.03
C GLN A 94 -8.10 -0.92 -17.95
N GLU A 95 -7.62 -0.82 -16.72
CA GLU A 95 -8.46 -0.50 -15.57
C GLU A 95 -8.15 0.88 -14.96
N LEU A 96 -6.88 1.28 -14.91
CA LEU A 96 -6.49 2.56 -14.28
C LEU A 96 -6.40 3.71 -15.27
N ALA A 97 -5.78 3.50 -16.42
CA ALA A 97 -5.55 4.52 -17.43
C ALA A 97 -6.83 5.19 -17.94
N PRO A 98 -7.93 4.45 -18.20
CA PRO A 98 -9.18 5.08 -18.64
C PRO A 98 -9.85 5.97 -17.59
N LEU A 99 -9.54 5.76 -16.31
CA LEU A 99 -10.15 6.48 -15.19
C LEU A 99 -9.24 7.54 -14.59
N TRP A 100 -7.96 7.60 -15.00
CA TRP A 100 -6.91 8.28 -14.27
C TRP A 100 -7.19 9.77 -14.03
N ASP A 101 -7.59 10.48 -15.08
CA ASP A 101 -7.90 11.91 -15.01
C ASP A 101 -9.15 12.17 -14.16
N GLU A 102 -10.10 11.23 -14.16
CA GLU A 102 -11.34 11.33 -13.38
C GLU A 102 -11.12 11.05 -11.89
N LEU A 103 -10.05 10.33 -11.50
CA LEU A 103 -9.82 9.93 -10.10
C LEU A 103 -9.73 11.14 -9.15
N ASP A 104 -9.16 12.25 -9.61
CA ASP A 104 -9.03 13.47 -8.82
C ASP A 104 -10.34 14.26 -8.74
N GLU A 105 -11.26 14.07 -9.70
CA GLU A 105 -12.57 14.71 -9.73
C GLU A 105 -13.61 13.96 -8.87
N LEU A 106 -13.37 12.67 -8.57
CA LEU A 106 -14.26 11.87 -7.74
C LEU A 106 -14.44 12.50 -6.35
N ASN A 107 -15.68 12.57 -5.90
CA ASN A 107 -15.98 12.95 -4.54
C ASN A 107 -15.58 11.84 -3.54
N HIS A 108 -15.58 12.18 -2.25
CA HIS A 108 -15.13 11.29 -1.19
C HIS A 108 -15.84 9.92 -1.19
N GLU A 109 -17.18 9.88 -1.34
CA GLU A 109 -17.93 8.62 -1.36
C GLU A 109 -17.62 7.79 -2.61
N GLN A 110 -17.51 8.42 -3.78
CA GLN A 110 -17.17 7.74 -5.02
C GLN A 110 -15.80 7.06 -4.93
N ARG A 111 -14.80 7.74 -4.35
CA ARG A 111 -13.47 7.15 -4.12
C ARG A 111 -13.54 5.94 -3.19
N HIS A 112 -14.34 6.02 -2.13
CA HIS A 112 -14.53 4.90 -1.21
C HIS A 112 -15.30 3.73 -1.81
N GLN A 113 -16.17 3.96 -2.81
CA GLN A 113 -16.84 2.90 -3.57
C GLN A 113 -15.92 2.27 -4.62
N LEU A 114 -15.09 3.07 -5.30
CA LEU A 114 -14.21 2.61 -6.36
C LEU A 114 -13.02 1.80 -5.83
N ALA A 115 -12.43 2.20 -4.71
CA ALA A 115 -11.21 1.57 -4.19
C ALA A 115 -11.36 0.04 -3.97
N PRO A 116 -12.41 -0.47 -3.28
CA PRO A 116 -12.62 -1.91 -3.15
C PRO A 116 -12.82 -2.63 -4.49
N GLN A 117 -13.50 -2.00 -5.45
CA GLN A 117 -13.74 -2.61 -6.78
C GLN A 117 -12.42 -2.80 -7.55
N LEU A 118 -11.51 -1.82 -7.48
CA LEU A 118 -10.20 -1.94 -8.10
C LEU A 118 -9.34 -3.00 -7.41
N VAL A 119 -9.40 -3.09 -6.07
CA VAL A 119 -8.70 -4.15 -5.33
C VAL A 119 -9.21 -5.53 -5.73
N GLU A 120 -10.53 -5.71 -5.83
CA GLU A 120 -11.14 -6.97 -6.27
C GLU A 120 -10.69 -7.39 -7.68
N LYS A 121 -10.73 -6.43 -8.63
CA LYS A 121 -10.28 -6.68 -10.01
C LYS A 121 -8.79 -7.03 -10.06
N ALA A 122 -7.95 -6.30 -9.32
CA ALA A 122 -6.53 -6.58 -9.22
C ALA A 122 -6.25 -7.95 -8.60
N ALA A 123 -6.93 -8.29 -7.50
CA ALA A 123 -6.80 -9.57 -6.79
C ALA A 123 -7.16 -10.76 -7.67
N THR A 124 -8.18 -10.60 -8.53
CA THR A 124 -8.64 -11.64 -9.46
C THR A 124 -7.73 -11.76 -10.69
N GLY A 125 -7.21 -10.65 -11.23
CA GLY A 125 -6.53 -10.65 -12.53
C GLY A 125 -5.01 -10.76 -12.49
N LEU A 126 -4.35 -10.27 -11.44
CA LEU A 126 -2.90 -10.04 -11.47
C LEU A 126 -2.05 -11.24 -11.06
N PHE A 127 -2.53 -12.09 -10.16
CA PHE A 127 -1.67 -13.00 -9.38
C PHE A 127 -1.81 -14.49 -9.75
N GLY A 128 -2.19 -14.77 -11.01
CA GLY A 128 -2.30 -16.14 -11.51
C GLY A 128 -3.72 -16.69 -11.33
N SER A 129 -3.84 -17.95 -10.94
CA SER A 129 -5.13 -18.60 -10.66
C SER A 129 -5.64 -18.36 -9.24
N GLN A 130 -4.82 -17.76 -8.38
CA GLN A 130 -5.16 -17.53 -6.99
C GLN A 130 -5.58 -16.08 -6.78
N TYR A 131 -6.74 -15.93 -6.17
CA TYR A 131 -7.24 -14.67 -5.67
C TYR A 131 -6.35 -14.15 -4.53
N ASN A 132 -5.92 -12.88 -4.58
CA ASN A 132 -4.98 -12.33 -3.59
C ASN A 132 -5.20 -10.83 -3.29
N GLU A 133 -6.11 -10.53 -2.36
CA GLU A 133 -6.40 -9.16 -1.89
C GLU A 133 -5.23 -8.51 -1.14
N SER A 134 -4.39 -9.32 -0.47
CA SER A 134 -3.24 -8.82 0.29
C SER A 134 -2.24 -8.15 -0.64
N ALA A 135 -1.83 -8.85 -1.71
CA ALA A 135 -0.96 -8.30 -2.73
C ALA A 135 -1.63 -7.17 -3.54
N ALA A 136 -2.92 -7.33 -3.89
CA ALA A 136 -3.66 -6.33 -4.67
C ALA A 136 -3.76 -4.99 -3.94
N SER A 137 -4.21 -5.01 -2.69
CA SER A 137 -4.36 -3.81 -1.87
C SER A 137 -3.03 -3.12 -1.63
N ARG A 138 -1.94 -3.86 -1.39
CA ARG A 138 -0.59 -3.31 -1.22
C ARG A 138 -0.05 -2.68 -2.49
N LEU A 139 -0.26 -3.33 -3.64
CA LEU A 139 0.11 -2.77 -4.94
C LEU A 139 -0.65 -1.47 -5.22
N LEU A 140 -1.99 -1.48 -5.09
CA LEU A 140 -2.81 -0.31 -5.33
C LEU A 140 -2.59 0.81 -4.31
N PHE A 141 -2.16 0.48 -3.10
CA PHE A 141 -1.77 1.47 -2.10
C PHE A 141 -0.63 2.37 -2.56
N PHE A 142 0.33 1.83 -3.34
CA PHE A 142 1.44 2.60 -3.90
C PHE A 142 1.17 3.14 -5.31
N LEU A 143 0.34 2.46 -6.11
CA LEU A 143 -0.03 2.93 -7.45
C LEU A 143 -1.03 4.10 -7.44
N CYS A 144 -2.00 4.07 -6.52
CA CYS A 144 -3.15 4.97 -6.51
C CYS A 144 -3.31 5.66 -5.16
N PRO A 145 -2.34 6.48 -4.71
CA PRO A 145 -2.41 7.14 -3.41
C PRO A 145 -3.60 8.09 -3.26
N GLN A 146 -4.15 8.62 -4.36
CA GLN A 146 -5.35 9.46 -4.39
C GLN A 146 -6.64 8.70 -4.02
N LEU A 147 -6.62 7.36 -4.08
CA LEU A 147 -7.71 6.48 -3.66
C LEU A 147 -7.53 5.99 -2.22
N PRO A 148 -8.61 5.84 -1.44
CA PRO A 148 -8.55 5.46 -0.03
C PRO A 148 -8.37 3.95 0.16
N VAL A 149 -7.40 3.34 -0.54
CA VAL A 149 -7.06 1.92 -0.41
C VAL A 149 -6.41 1.67 0.96
N PHE A 150 -6.92 0.74 1.75
CA PHE A 150 -6.24 0.29 2.97
C PHE A 150 -5.40 -0.95 2.67
N PRO A 151 -4.12 -1.03 3.09
CA PRO A 151 -3.35 -2.25 2.99
C PRO A 151 -4.04 -3.39 3.75
N PHE A 152 -4.23 -4.54 3.11
CA PHE A 152 -4.91 -5.70 3.70
C PHE A 152 -3.92 -6.82 4.03
N SER A 153 -4.21 -7.55 5.11
CA SER A 153 -3.60 -8.83 5.44
C SER A 153 -4.54 -9.60 6.37
N HIS A 154 -4.33 -10.90 6.51
CA HIS A 154 -5.11 -11.72 7.44
C HIS A 154 -4.94 -11.25 8.89
N GLY A 155 -3.75 -10.80 9.26
CA GLY A 155 -3.45 -10.24 10.58
C GLY A 155 -4.24 -8.95 10.84
N HIS A 156 -4.31 -8.04 9.87
CA HIS A 156 -5.12 -6.82 10.02
C HIS A 156 -6.60 -7.16 10.22
N LEU A 157 -7.12 -8.12 9.45
CA LEU A 157 -8.49 -8.61 9.57
C LEU A 157 -8.78 -9.16 10.97
N GLN A 158 -7.91 -10.03 11.49
CA GLN A 158 -8.05 -10.62 12.83
C GLN A 158 -8.06 -9.56 13.92
N VAL A 159 -7.20 -8.54 13.83
CA VAL A 159 -7.18 -7.42 14.78
C VAL A 159 -8.50 -6.65 14.75
N LEU A 160 -8.99 -6.29 13.56
CA LEU A 160 -10.27 -5.58 13.44
C LEU A 160 -11.44 -6.41 13.97
N GLN A 161 -11.47 -7.71 13.68
CA GLN A 161 -12.49 -8.62 14.18
C GLN A 161 -12.46 -8.72 15.71
N ALA A 162 -11.27 -8.67 16.32
CA ALA A 162 -11.14 -8.68 17.78
C ALA A 162 -11.51 -7.33 18.44
N LEU A 163 -11.26 -6.22 17.76
CA LEU A 163 -11.67 -4.89 18.22
C LEU A 163 -13.19 -4.66 18.04
N HIS A 164 -13.80 -5.32 17.05
CA HIS A 164 -15.20 -5.20 16.69
C HIS A 164 -15.85 -6.58 16.50
N PRO A 165 -16.03 -7.36 17.59
CA PRO A 165 -16.51 -8.75 17.51
C PRO A 165 -17.92 -8.88 16.90
N ASP A 166 -18.74 -7.83 16.99
CA ASP A 166 -20.10 -7.80 16.45
C ASP A 166 -20.14 -7.50 14.94
N THR A 167 -19.04 -7.03 14.35
CA THR A 167 -18.94 -6.74 12.92
C THR A 167 -18.35 -7.93 12.21
N ARG A 168 -19.12 -8.61 11.36
CA ARG A 168 -18.58 -9.65 10.49
C ARG A 168 -17.82 -9.00 9.33
N ILE A 169 -16.55 -9.34 9.17
CA ILE A 169 -15.73 -8.88 8.05
C ILE A 169 -15.36 -10.09 7.19
N SER A 170 -15.90 -10.16 5.97
CA SER A 170 -15.76 -11.33 5.09
C SER A 170 -14.71 -11.16 4.00
N ASP A 171 -14.60 -9.94 3.48
CA ASP A 171 -13.82 -9.60 2.30
C ASP A 171 -13.15 -8.23 2.45
N TYR A 172 -12.43 -7.79 1.41
CA TYR A 172 -11.80 -6.48 1.39
C TYR A 172 -12.79 -5.32 1.49
N ALA A 173 -14.01 -5.44 0.95
CA ALA A 173 -14.99 -4.36 0.99
C ALA A 173 -15.48 -4.10 2.42
N ASP A 174 -15.79 -5.17 3.17
CA ASP A 174 -16.10 -5.08 4.60
C ASP A 174 -14.91 -4.54 5.40
N TYR A 175 -13.69 -5.01 5.08
CA TYR A 175 -12.46 -4.56 5.73
C TYR A 175 -12.24 -3.07 5.52
N HIS A 176 -12.42 -2.58 4.29
CA HIS A 176 -12.30 -1.18 3.93
C HIS A 176 -13.29 -0.31 4.70
N ILE A 177 -14.54 -0.75 4.85
CA ILE A 177 -15.56 -0.04 5.65
C ILE A 177 -15.12 0.05 7.12
N ALA A 178 -14.65 -1.06 7.70
CA ALA A 178 -14.17 -1.09 9.08
C ALA A 178 -12.96 -0.16 9.29
N CYS A 179 -11.97 -0.20 8.38
CA CYS A 179 -10.83 0.71 8.40
C CYS A 179 -11.24 2.18 8.25
N ARG A 180 -12.17 2.49 7.36
CA ARG A 180 -12.70 3.85 7.17
C ARG A 180 -13.33 4.38 8.46
N GLN A 181 -14.17 3.58 9.10
CA GLN A 181 -14.81 3.95 10.37
C GLN A 181 -13.77 4.16 11.48
N LEU A 182 -12.79 3.27 11.56
CA LEU A 182 -11.72 3.35 12.55
C LEU A 182 -10.83 4.58 12.33
N LEU A 183 -10.45 4.86 11.09
CA LEU A 183 -9.70 6.06 10.72
C LEU A 183 -10.48 7.33 11.10
N GLY A 184 -11.77 7.39 10.73
CA GLY A 184 -12.62 8.54 11.04
C GLY A 184 -12.79 8.81 12.53
N ARG A 185 -12.88 7.76 13.36
CA ARG A 185 -12.96 7.89 14.83
C ARG A 185 -11.67 8.41 15.47
N ASN A 186 -10.53 8.09 14.88
CA ASN A 186 -9.23 8.44 15.44
C ASN A 186 -8.62 9.71 14.81
N MET A 187 -9.24 10.30 13.79
CA MET A 187 -8.85 11.62 13.30
C MET A 187 -9.31 12.71 14.28
N PRO A 188 -8.45 13.70 14.64
CA PRO A 188 -7.09 13.95 14.16
C PRO A 188 -5.97 13.37 15.05
N LYS A 189 -6.28 12.55 16.06
CA LYS A 189 -5.35 12.11 17.11
C LYS A 189 -4.13 11.32 16.61
N ILE A 190 -4.22 10.70 15.43
CA ILE A 190 -3.15 9.86 14.85
C ILE A 190 -2.02 10.69 14.17
N TYR A 191 -2.13 12.03 14.02
CA TYR A 191 -1.25 12.81 13.12
C TYR A 191 -0.41 13.90 13.79
N PRO A 192 0.83 13.62 14.24
CA PRO A 192 1.68 14.70 14.74
C PRO A 192 2.27 15.57 13.62
N GLN A 193 2.59 15.01 12.43
CA GLN A 193 3.07 15.75 11.25
C GLN A 193 3.24 14.81 10.03
N LEU A 194 3.03 15.33 8.82
CA LEU A 194 3.38 14.62 7.57
C LEU A 194 4.90 14.55 7.45
N PRO A 195 5.49 13.37 7.21
CA PRO A 195 6.92 13.28 6.97
C PRO A 195 7.26 13.85 5.60
N GLN A 196 8.46 14.40 5.46
CA GLN A 196 8.94 14.83 4.16
C GLN A 196 9.62 13.67 3.44
N SER A 197 9.47 13.60 2.11
CA SER A 197 10.27 12.72 1.29
C SER A 197 11.72 13.22 1.22
N HIS A 198 12.66 12.30 1.41
CA HIS A 198 14.10 12.55 1.28
C HIS A 198 14.66 12.02 -0.05
N SER A 199 13.81 11.79 -1.07
CA SER A 199 14.29 11.34 -2.39
C SER A 199 15.39 12.30 -2.91
N PRO A 200 16.51 11.76 -3.43
CA PRO A 200 17.57 12.56 -4.04
C PRO A 200 17.11 13.23 -5.34
N CYS A 201 16.01 12.76 -5.94
CA CYS A 201 15.41 13.34 -7.13
C CYS A 201 14.39 14.43 -6.76
N ASN A 202 14.65 15.68 -7.15
CA ASN A 202 13.78 16.82 -6.83
C ASN A 202 12.33 16.62 -7.31
N ASN A 203 12.14 16.10 -8.52
CA ASN A 203 10.81 15.94 -9.09
C ASN A 203 10.00 14.87 -8.34
N GLU A 204 10.64 13.74 -8.02
CA GLU A 204 10.00 12.67 -7.22
C GLU A 204 9.66 13.16 -5.81
N ARG A 205 10.59 13.89 -5.17
CA ARG A 205 10.36 14.47 -3.84
C ARG A 205 9.17 15.44 -3.84
N THR A 206 9.08 16.32 -4.83
CA THR A 206 7.96 17.26 -4.96
C THR A 206 6.65 16.52 -5.18
N ALA A 207 6.62 15.54 -6.09
CA ALA A 207 5.43 14.74 -6.35
C ALA A 207 4.95 14.01 -5.09
N VAL A 208 5.84 13.28 -4.41
CA VAL A 208 5.50 12.56 -3.17
C VAL A 208 4.97 13.51 -2.11
N ASN A 209 5.64 14.64 -1.87
CA ASN A 209 5.20 15.61 -0.86
C ASN A 209 3.84 16.23 -1.20
N GLN A 210 3.59 16.51 -2.49
CA GLN A 210 2.30 17.01 -2.96
C GLN A 210 1.20 15.98 -2.70
N ILE A 211 1.42 14.71 -3.05
CA ILE A 211 0.47 13.63 -2.84
C ILE A 211 0.15 13.46 -1.36
N LEU A 212 1.17 13.52 -0.49
CA LEU A 212 0.96 13.44 0.96
C LEU A 212 0.13 14.60 1.50
N SER A 213 0.26 15.80 0.93
CA SER A 213 -0.52 16.96 1.36
C SER A 213 -1.97 16.94 0.90
N GLN A 214 -2.26 16.20 -0.18
CA GLN A 214 -3.57 16.20 -0.87
C GLN A 214 -4.38 14.92 -0.64
N SER A 215 -3.80 13.92 0.02
CA SER A 215 -4.44 12.62 0.26
C SER A 215 -4.33 12.20 1.72
N ASP A 216 -5.11 11.19 2.08
CA ASP A 216 -5.05 10.52 3.37
C ASP A 216 -4.08 9.32 3.38
N TRP A 217 -3.14 9.25 2.41
CA TRP A 217 -2.22 8.12 2.26
C TRP A 217 -1.40 7.85 3.53
N TRP A 218 -0.79 8.89 4.10
CA TRP A 218 0.00 8.76 5.33
C TRP A 218 -0.87 8.30 6.51
N PRO A 219 -2.05 8.92 6.76
CA PRO A 219 -3.00 8.39 7.73
C PRO A 219 -3.32 6.90 7.61
N ARG A 220 -3.57 6.42 6.39
CA ARG A 220 -3.86 5.00 6.13
C ARG A 220 -2.63 4.12 6.40
N ARG A 221 -1.44 4.60 6.06
CA ARG A 221 -0.18 3.90 6.34
C ARG A 221 0.07 3.74 7.83
N VAL A 222 -0.17 4.80 8.61
CA VAL A 222 -0.03 4.79 10.07
C VAL A 222 -1.05 3.85 10.70
N LEU A 223 -2.31 3.90 10.27
CA LEU A 223 -3.34 2.98 10.75
C LEU A 223 -2.96 1.51 10.50
N SER A 224 -2.47 1.18 9.30
CA SER A 224 -2.01 -0.18 9.00
C SER A 224 -0.89 -0.63 9.93
N GLN A 225 0.08 0.24 10.25
CA GLN A 225 1.11 -0.10 11.23
C GLN A 225 0.52 -0.34 12.62
N GLN A 226 -0.37 0.54 13.09
CA GLN A 226 -0.93 0.41 14.42
C GLN A 226 -1.75 -0.87 14.56
N LEU A 227 -2.47 -1.28 13.51
CA LEU A 227 -3.16 -2.58 13.47
C LEU A 227 -2.15 -3.73 13.57
N LYS A 228 -1.01 -3.67 12.86
CA LYS A 228 0.06 -4.67 13.00
C LYS A 228 0.59 -4.75 14.43
N GLU A 229 0.95 -3.62 15.03
CA GLU A 229 1.48 -3.56 16.39
C GLU A 229 0.46 -4.02 17.45
N GLN A 230 -0.83 -3.76 17.20
CA GLN A 230 -1.90 -4.29 18.02
C GLN A 230 -1.98 -5.82 17.89
N GLY A 231 -1.86 -6.35 16.68
CA GLY A 231 -1.78 -7.80 16.43
C GLY A 231 -0.60 -8.46 17.13
N ASP A 232 0.58 -7.83 17.08
CA ASP A 232 1.77 -8.30 17.80
C ASP A 232 1.51 -8.32 19.32
N SER A 233 0.85 -7.29 19.87
CA SER A 233 0.48 -7.25 21.29
C SER A 233 -0.56 -8.31 21.69
N MET A 234 -1.37 -8.75 20.72
CA MET A 234 -2.35 -9.81 20.87
C MET A 234 -1.77 -11.21 20.60
N SER A 235 -0.47 -11.31 20.30
CA SER A 235 0.22 -12.56 19.94
C SER A 235 -0.41 -13.27 18.73
N LEU A 236 -0.95 -12.50 17.79
CA LEU A 236 -1.35 -13.07 16.49
C LEU A 236 -0.10 -13.54 15.74
N ASP A 237 -0.25 -14.61 14.95
CA ASP A 237 0.87 -15.14 14.17
C ASP A 237 1.43 -14.05 13.24
N THR A 238 2.72 -13.74 13.37
CA THR A 238 3.39 -12.73 12.55
C THR A 238 3.31 -13.03 11.05
N THR A 239 3.16 -14.30 10.66
CA THR A 239 2.95 -14.68 9.25
C THR A 239 1.60 -14.19 8.71
N ALA A 240 0.63 -13.91 9.59
CA ALA A 240 -0.66 -13.35 9.20
C ALA A 240 -0.53 -11.94 8.60
N PHE A 241 0.58 -11.24 8.88
CA PHE A 241 0.90 -9.93 8.29
C PHE A 241 1.83 -10.00 7.08
N GLY A 242 2.28 -11.20 6.67
CA GLY A 242 3.21 -11.46 5.56
C GLY A 242 4.37 -12.40 5.92
N LEU A 243 5.21 -12.72 4.94
CA LEU A 243 6.44 -13.52 5.10
C LEU A 243 7.38 -12.88 6.13
N ARG A 244 7.81 -13.67 7.12
CA ARG A 244 8.98 -13.28 7.92
C ARG A 244 10.22 -13.29 7.02
N GLY A 245 10.85 -12.13 6.84
CA GLY A 245 12.29 -12.12 6.68
C GLY A 245 12.87 -12.82 7.91
N SER A 246 13.66 -13.86 7.69
CA SER A 246 14.36 -14.57 8.76
C SER A 246 15.36 -13.62 9.45
N SER A 247 14.88 -12.81 10.39
CA SER A 247 15.71 -12.30 11.47
C SER A 247 15.93 -13.44 12.45
N GLN A 248 16.99 -14.22 12.17
CA GLN A 248 17.87 -14.90 13.14
C GLN A 248 18.75 -15.90 12.39
N ALA A 249 19.97 -15.50 12.07
CA ALA A 249 21.15 -16.34 12.21
C ALA A 249 22.33 -15.41 12.49
N ALA A 250 22.97 -15.67 13.63
CA ALA A 250 24.13 -14.97 14.17
C ALA A 250 25.38 -15.10 13.28
#